data_AF-A0A0D7AQZ0-F1
#
_entry.id   AF-A0A0D7AQZ0-F1
#
_cell.length_a   1.000
_cell.length_b   1.000
_cell.length_c   1.000
_cell.angle_alpha   90.00
_cell.angle_beta   90.00
_cell.angle_gamma   90.00
#
_symmetry.space_group_name_H-M   'P 1'
#
loop_
_entity.id
_entity.type
_entity.pdbx_description
1 polymer ?
#
loop_
_entity_poly.entity_id
_entity_poly.type
_entity_poly.pdbx_seq_one_letter_code
_entity_poly.pdbx_strand_id
1 'polypeptide(L)'
;LSTDIRYILYFGVTRDPFKGLLENQIHTCWARYLLHLFPRDRDLGDESAPRDIYCETDSDSDMPVDTQHENDMDIVPDNMDAGSFRATNAAQSLPRPSQVRTQASGFVLTVPSGDIWADSEIIDASVSSRPASYTIDSWAHEVARAACGSSEPPNINITASSVAGAARMFLDVIQECRLSGDYTRLVGSYGHRSIVIIPSDESSIISSGPGVVREVLYHAWESFIAGPRAHHFLAELSNNFSTLSLAPFPSSQRENEMQDFGAMAGLLIAGNEYPVPLAPSLLRVMIAGGNLGSLTRQFVAEWFPLAVELVDDWHDIGLGELGQHQGIVDHFIEYSNIQVDRLQYRDHAGHSQLGALILAQLVLFGSQIKSPGDFTHPDLTAFATGFSLTCSSGFSLTKSESDLDTQAIQECEGGADTFISTLSTSSLQDISALLDHMDINLGSSEQLRLLRNALSDNHFTFHNLLKQFFIRSGPPAPGFHQLMLETGVRTSTMGTEDDMYQPIYRAKVWLRAATGSPIIDPRGSPIE
;
A
#
# COMPACT_ATOMS: atom_id res chain seq x y z
N LEU A 1 38.35 -16.12 31.76
CA LEU A 1 36.91 -16.12 32.09
C LEU A 1 36.25 -15.05 31.22
N SER A 2 35.94 -15.36 29.96
CA SER A 2 35.09 -14.48 29.15
C SER A 2 33.66 -14.74 29.59
N THR A 3 33.19 -14.00 30.58
CA THR A 3 31.76 -13.87 30.81
C THR A 3 31.19 -13.20 29.59
N ASP A 4 30.51 -13.99 28.76
CA ASP A 4 29.76 -13.56 27.60
C ASP A 4 28.58 -12.75 28.15
N ILE A 5 28.79 -11.44 28.39
CA ILE A 5 27.73 -10.59 28.94
C ILE A 5 26.72 -10.35 27.83
N ARG A 6 25.59 -11.06 27.92
CA ARG A 6 24.45 -10.90 27.01
C ARG A 6 23.53 -9.83 27.59
N TYR A 7 23.33 -8.76 26.85
CA TYR A 7 22.36 -7.72 27.19
C TYR A 7 21.10 -7.96 26.37
N ILE A 8 19.93 -7.83 27.02
CA ILE A 8 18.63 -7.86 26.35
C ILE A 8 18.20 -6.40 26.21
N LEU A 9 18.05 -5.94 24.97
CA LEU A 9 17.48 -4.64 24.67
C LEU A 9 15.97 -4.80 24.55
N TYR A 10 15.25 -4.29 25.54
CA TYR A 10 13.80 -4.16 25.44
C TYR A 10 13.48 -2.89 24.65
N PHE A 11 13.12 -3.06 23.38
CA PHE A 11 12.50 -1.99 22.58
C PHE A 11 11.03 -1.86 22.98
N GLY A 12 10.78 -1.19 24.09
CA GLY A 12 9.45 -0.68 24.40
C GLY A 12 9.35 0.75 23.90
N VAL A 13 8.35 1.05 23.07
CA VAL A 13 7.87 2.43 22.89
C VAL A 13 7.27 2.81 24.24
N THR A 14 8.04 3.50 25.06
CA THR A 14 7.60 3.93 26.40
C THR A 14 7.66 5.43 26.49
N ARG A 15 6.50 6.06 26.66
CA ARG A 15 6.46 7.31 27.42
C ARG A 15 6.51 6.98 28.91
N ASP A 16 7.30 7.79 29.62
CA ASP A 16 7.65 7.72 31.03
C ASP A 16 6.42 7.46 31.95
N PRO A 17 6.53 6.54 32.94
CA PRO A 17 5.43 6.08 33.79
C PRO A 17 4.71 7.14 34.67
N PHE A 18 5.14 8.41 34.75
CA PHE A 18 4.53 9.36 35.71
C PHE A 18 4.28 10.81 35.27
N LYS A 19 4.32 11.17 33.97
CA LYS A 19 4.09 12.57 33.54
C LYS A 19 3.16 12.69 32.32
N GLY A 20 1.85 12.70 32.57
CA GLY A 20 0.87 13.10 31.56
C GLY A 20 -0.56 12.73 31.92
N LEU A 21 -1.22 13.58 32.71
CA LEU A 21 -2.68 13.56 32.88
C LEU A 21 -3.38 13.78 31.53
N LEU A 22 -4.45 13.02 31.28
CA LEU A 22 -5.42 13.12 30.18
C LEU A 22 -4.91 12.66 28.80
N GLU A 23 -5.61 11.66 28.24
CA GLU A 23 -5.43 11.03 26.91
C GLU A 23 -4.36 9.91 26.83
N ASN A 24 -4.68 8.79 27.49
CA ASN A 24 -3.96 7.52 27.50
C ASN A 24 -4.11 6.73 26.18
N GLN A 25 -3.06 6.63 25.34
CA GLN A 25 -2.97 5.62 24.28
C GLN A 25 -1.54 5.07 24.18
N ILE A 26 -1.37 3.77 24.48
CA ILE A 26 -0.08 3.04 24.38
C ILE A 26 -0.16 2.14 23.14
N HIS A 27 0.87 2.19 22.29
CA HIS A 27 1.03 1.30 21.13
C HIS A 27 1.58 -0.06 21.60
N THR A 28 0.78 -1.13 21.50
CA THR A 28 1.08 -2.44 22.12
C THR A 28 0.93 -3.65 21.20
N CYS A 29 0.62 -3.50 19.91
CA CYS A 29 0.43 -4.64 19.01
C CYS A 29 1.76 -5.37 18.73
N TRP A 30 2.66 -4.84 17.89
CA TRP A 30 3.93 -5.51 17.57
C TRP A 30 4.96 -5.48 18.69
N ALA A 31 5.05 -4.35 19.41
CA ALA A 31 6.02 -4.17 20.49
C ALA A 31 5.83 -5.21 21.61
N ARG A 32 4.58 -5.54 21.98
CA ARG A 32 4.29 -6.57 23.00
C ARG A 32 4.59 -7.97 22.49
N TYR A 33 4.27 -8.30 21.23
CA TYR A 33 4.62 -9.60 20.63
C TYR A 33 6.13 -9.82 20.60
N LEU A 34 6.91 -8.82 20.19
CA LEU A 34 8.37 -8.86 20.26
C LEU A 34 8.87 -8.97 21.70
N LEU A 35 8.26 -8.25 22.65
CA LEU A 35 8.64 -8.31 24.07
C LEU A 35 8.48 -9.73 24.67
N HIS A 36 7.50 -10.51 24.20
CA HIS A 36 7.29 -11.90 24.64
C HIS A 36 8.35 -12.89 24.14
N LEU A 37 9.12 -12.52 23.10
CA LEU A 37 10.18 -13.36 22.54
C LEU A 37 11.52 -13.24 23.25
N PHE A 38 11.70 -12.19 24.05
CA PHE A 38 12.93 -12.00 24.80
C PHE A 38 12.83 -12.69 26.17
N PRO A 39 13.88 -13.45 26.58
CA PRO A 39 13.94 -14.00 27.93
C PRO A 39 13.67 -12.88 28.94
N ARG A 40 12.79 -13.12 29.90
CA ARG A 40 12.62 -12.17 31.01
C ARG A 40 13.74 -12.44 32.01
N ASP A 41 14.21 -11.42 32.72
CA ASP A 41 15.18 -11.62 33.81
C ASP A 41 14.71 -12.65 34.87
N ARG A 42 13.39 -12.92 34.94
CA ARG A 42 12.82 -14.00 35.77
C ARG A 42 13.21 -15.40 35.30
N ASP A 43 13.45 -15.60 34.00
CA ASP A 43 13.76 -16.91 33.41
C ASP A 43 15.26 -17.25 33.49
N LEU A 44 16.10 -16.29 33.84
CA LEU A 44 17.56 -16.44 33.93
C LEU A 44 18.05 -16.65 35.37
N GLY A 45 17.16 -16.63 36.36
CA GLY A 45 17.51 -16.59 37.78
C GLY A 45 16.95 -17.70 38.67
N ASP A 46 16.11 -18.60 38.16
CA ASP A 46 15.49 -19.63 39.01
C ASP A 46 15.40 -20.99 38.28
N GLU A 47 16.47 -21.77 38.32
CA GLU A 47 16.47 -23.20 37.98
C GLU A 47 15.77 -24.06 39.04
N SER A 48 14.88 -23.49 39.86
CA SER A 48 14.18 -24.23 40.92
C SER A 48 12.69 -23.91 41.04
N ALA A 49 11.91 -24.11 39.97
CA ALA A 49 10.49 -24.42 40.12
C ALA A 49 9.96 -25.30 38.96
N PRO A 50 9.14 -26.34 39.23
CA PRO A 50 8.67 -27.25 38.19
C PRO A 50 7.66 -26.59 37.25
N ARG A 51 7.77 -26.94 35.97
CA ARG A 51 6.73 -26.73 34.94
C ARG A 51 5.52 -27.61 35.26
N ASP A 52 4.44 -27.00 35.72
CA ASP A 52 3.11 -27.62 35.73
C ASP A 52 2.05 -26.58 35.30
N ILE A 53 1.83 -26.47 33.99
CA ILE A 53 0.52 -26.10 33.41
C ILE A 53 0.34 -26.94 32.13
N TYR A 54 0.22 -28.25 32.31
CA TYR A 54 -0.65 -29.07 31.47
C TYR A 54 -1.81 -29.48 32.38
N CYS A 55 -3.02 -29.01 32.09
CA CYS A 55 -4.22 -29.61 32.62
C CYS A 55 -4.86 -30.38 31.47
N GLU A 56 -4.52 -31.67 31.43
CA GLU A 56 -5.39 -32.71 30.89
C GLU A 56 -6.69 -32.70 31.69
N THR A 57 -7.83 -32.71 30.99
CA THR A 57 -8.99 -33.49 31.43
C THR A 57 -9.57 -34.18 30.23
N ASP A 58 -9.45 -35.51 30.28
CA ASP A 58 -10.09 -36.50 29.44
C ASP A 58 -11.61 -36.30 29.35
N SER A 59 -12.15 -36.56 28.16
CA SER A 59 -13.49 -37.09 28.00
C SER A 59 -13.52 -37.96 26.75
N ASP A 60 -13.55 -39.26 27.02
CA ASP A 60 -13.88 -40.38 26.13
C ASP A 60 -14.85 -40.04 24.99
N SER A 61 -14.46 -40.41 23.77
CA SER A 61 -15.40 -40.94 22.79
C SER A 61 -14.68 -41.83 21.78
N ASP A 62 -14.98 -43.11 21.88
CA ASP A 62 -14.58 -44.21 21.01
C ASP A 62 -14.78 -43.90 19.52
N MET A 63 -13.75 -44.15 18.71
CA MET A 63 -13.87 -44.35 17.27
C MET A 63 -13.16 -45.66 16.91
N PRO A 64 -13.85 -46.62 16.24
CA PRO A 64 -13.17 -47.78 15.71
C PRO A 64 -12.44 -47.43 14.42
N VAL A 65 -11.23 -47.96 14.32
CA VAL A 65 -10.38 -48.03 13.14
C VAL A 65 -10.97 -49.03 12.16
N ASP A 66 -11.10 -48.64 10.90
CA ASP A 66 -11.00 -49.58 9.77
C ASP A 66 -10.17 -48.96 8.65
N THR A 67 -8.95 -49.46 8.53
CA THR A 67 -8.07 -49.39 7.36
C THR A 67 -8.47 -50.46 6.35
N GLN A 68 -8.52 -50.11 5.05
CA GLN A 68 -7.92 -50.84 3.90
C GLN A 68 -8.52 -50.32 2.58
N HIS A 69 -7.71 -49.70 1.72
CA HIS A 69 -7.03 -50.28 0.54
C HIS A 69 -7.83 -50.17 -0.77
N GLU A 70 -7.24 -49.41 -1.68
CA GLU A 70 -6.98 -49.73 -3.09
C GLU A 70 -8.10 -49.83 -4.15
N ASN A 71 -7.78 -49.16 -5.26
CA ASN A 71 -8.01 -49.50 -6.67
C ASN A 71 -9.26 -48.97 -7.40
N ASP A 72 -8.91 -48.13 -8.39
CA ASP A 72 -9.21 -48.30 -9.81
C ASP A 72 -10.54 -47.82 -10.44
N MET A 73 -10.29 -47.26 -11.63
CA MET A 73 -11.11 -47.15 -12.85
C MET A 73 -12.12 -46.00 -13.00
N ASP A 74 -11.68 -45.05 -13.85
CA ASP A 74 -12.37 -44.56 -15.05
C ASP A 74 -13.76 -45.13 -15.33
N ILE A 75 -14.79 -44.27 -15.32
CA ILE A 75 -15.91 -44.32 -16.26
C ILE A 75 -16.43 -42.89 -16.53
N VAL A 76 -16.24 -42.42 -17.77
CA VAL A 76 -17.07 -41.40 -18.45
C VAL A 76 -18.34 -42.10 -18.97
N PRO A 77 -19.54 -41.51 -18.86
CA PRO A 77 -20.16 -40.97 -20.07
C PRO A 77 -21.05 -39.72 -19.88
N ASP A 78 -20.90 -38.81 -20.85
CA ASP A 78 -21.92 -38.18 -21.70
C ASP A 78 -23.32 -37.78 -21.18
N ASN A 79 -23.62 -36.51 -21.51
CA ASN A 79 -24.88 -35.97 -22.05
C ASN A 79 -26.18 -36.16 -21.26
N MET A 80 -26.84 -35.04 -20.90
CA MET A 80 -28.06 -34.59 -21.59
C MET A 80 -28.66 -33.30 -20.99
N ASP A 81 -28.83 -32.32 -21.88
CA ASP A 81 -30.01 -31.48 -22.12
C ASP A 81 -30.81 -30.75 -21.01
N ALA A 82 -30.88 -29.44 -21.24
CA ALA A 82 -32.08 -28.61 -21.38
C ALA A 82 -33.16 -28.63 -20.27
N GLY A 83 -33.19 -27.54 -19.49
CA GLY A 83 -34.29 -27.20 -18.59
C GLY A 83 -34.56 -25.70 -18.55
N SER A 84 -35.32 -25.21 -19.54
CA SER A 84 -35.96 -23.90 -19.54
C SER A 84 -36.92 -23.75 -18.35
N PHE A 85 -36.73 -22.74 -17.51
CA PHE A 85 -37.76 -22.27 -16.58
C PHE A 85 -37.91 -20.75 -16.64
N ARG A 86 -39.04 -20.34 -17.21
CA ARG A 86 -39.65 -19.00 -17.10
C ARG A 86 -39.94 -18.70 -15.63
N ALA A 87 -39.43 -17.58 -15.13
CA ALA A 87 -39.91 -16.95 -13.90
C ALA A 87 -40.84 -15.78 -14.24
N THR A 88 -42.05 -15.87 -13.72
CA THR A 88 -43.09 -14.84 -13.76
C THR A 88 -42.85 -13.74 -12.73
N ASN A 89 -43.07 -12.50 -13.17
CA ASN A 89 -43.10 -11.28 -12.38
C ASN A 89 -44.08 -11.33 -11.19
N ALA A 90 -43.68 -10.78 -10.05
CA ALA A 90 -44.57 -10.16 -9.09
C ALA A 90 -43.90 -8.93 -8.49
N ALA A 91 -44.44 -7.75 -8.82
CA ALA A 91 -44.01 -6.45 -8.38
C ALA A 91 -44.49 -6.16 -6.95
N GLN A 92 -43.61 -5.60 -6.13
CA GLN A 92 -43.99 -4.76 -5.00
C GLN A 92 -43.12 -3.49 -5.02
N SER A 93 -43.79 -2.36 -5.20
CA SER A 93 -43.23 -1.02 -5.26
C SER A 93 -42.92 -0.48 -3.86
N LEU A 94 -41.66 -0.12 -3.63
CA LEU A 94 -41.23 0.72 -2.51
C LEU A 94 -40.85 2.13 -3.01
N PRO A 95 -40.96 3.17 -2.15
CA PRO A 95 -40.87 4.56 -2.58
C PRO A 95 -39.44 4.94 -2.99
N ARG A 96 -39.33 5.59 -4.16
CA ARG A 96 -38.07 6.11 -4.72
C ARG A 96 -37.51 7.25 -3.85
N PRO A 97 -36.28 7.15 -3.32
CA PRO A 97 -35.51 8.33 -2.98
C PRO A 97 -35.12 9.05 -4.28
N SER A 98 -35.19 10.37 -4.27
CA SER A 98 -34.82 11.26 -5.37
C SER A 98 -33.34 11.09 -5.71
N GLN A 99 -33.01 10.14 -6.60
CA GLN A 99 -31.67 10.03 -7.17
C GLN A 99 -31.47 11.20 -8.15
N VAL A 100 -30.70 12.19 -7.72
CA VAL A 100 -29.92 13.01 -8.64
C VAL A 100 -28.96 12.04 -9.32
N ARG A 101 -29.32 11.63 -10.54
CA ARG A 101 -28.52 10.74 -11.37
C ARG A 101 -27.40 11.58 -11.97
N THR A 102 -26.35 11.81 -11.20
CA THR A 102 -25.08 12.32 -11.73
C THR A 102 -24.63 11.30 -12.76
N GLN A 103 -24.59 11.68 -14.05
CA GLN A 103 -24.00 10.82 -15.07
C GLN A 103 -22.55 10.61 -14.66
N ALA A 104 -22.18 9.37 -14.35
CA ALA A 104 -20.79 9.03 -14.08
C ALA A 104 -20.00 9.32 -15.35
N SER A 105 -19.25 10.41 -15.34
CA SER A 105 -18.16 10.63 -16.30
C SER A 105 -17.19 9.48 -16.12
N GLY A 106 -17.20 8.51 -17.03
CA GLY A 106 -16.28 7.38 -16.98
C GLY A 106 -14.84 7.88 -17.04
N PHE A 107 -13.96 7.28 -16.25
CA PHE A 107 -12.51 7.49 -16.38
C PHE A 107 -12.06 7.00 -17.76
N VAL A 108 -11.28 7.82 -18.46
CA VAL A 108 -10.67 7.47 -19.75
C VAL A 108 -9.24 7.96 -19.69
N LEU A 109 -8.28 7.08 -20.01
CA LEU A 109 -6.90 7.52 -20.18
C LEU A 109 -6.83 8.40 -21.44
N THR A 110 -6.57 9.69 -21.26
CA THR A 110 -6.51 10.66 -22.35
C THR A 110 -5.09 10.82 -22.85
N VAL A 111 -4.95 10.89 -24.17
CA VAL A 111 -3.67 11.12 -24.85
C VAL A 111 -3.59 12.58 -25.28
N PRO A 112 -2.45 13.26 -25.08
CA PRO A 112 -2.24 14.60 -25.63
C PRO A 112 -2.49 14.63 -27.13
N SER A 113 -3.08 15.72 -27.63
CA SER A 113 -3.34 15.90 -29.06
C SER A 113 -2.07 16.25 -29.89
N GLY A 114 -0.92 16.36 -29.23
CA GLY A 114 0.37 16.71 -29.81
C GLY A 114 1.47 15.72 -29.44
N ASP A 115 2.73 16.21 -29.48
CA ASP A 115 3.88 15.43 -29.03
C ASP A 115 3.71 14.99 -27.57
N ILE A 116 4.10 13.76 -27.25
CA ILE A 116 3.97 13.20 -25.91
C ILE A 116 4.85 13.94 -24.90
N TRP A 117 5.95 14.51 -25.40
CA TRP A 117 6.83 15.40 -24.66
C TRP A 117 6.58 16.87 -24.94
N ALA A 118 5.57 17.23 -25.74
CA ALA A 118 5.15 18.62 -25.76
C ALA A 118 4.89 19.01 -24.32
N ASP A 119 5.39 20.18 -23.93
CA ASP A 119 5.00 20.83 -22.68
C ASP A 119 3.48 21.00 -22.76
N SER A 120 2.72 19.97 -22.37
CA SER A 120 1.27 20.01 -22.28
C SER A 120 1.04 21.09 -21.28
N GLU A 121 0.57 22.26 -21.74
CA GLU A 121 0.49 23.53 -21.00
C GLU A 121 0.65 23.22 -19.54
N ILE A 122 1.92 23.23 -19.09
CA ILE A 122 2.21 23.01 -17.69
C ILE A 122 1.31 24.08 -17.10
N ILE A 123 0.32 23.70 -16.30
CA ILE A 123 -0.29 24.67 -15.40
C ILE A 123 0.91 25.00 -14.53
N ASP A 124 1.65 25.99 -15.02
CA ASP A 124 2.99 26.27 -14.63
C ASP A 124 2.78 26.54 -13.15
N ALA A 125 3.36 25.71 -12.28
CA ALA A 125 3.25 25.94 -10.85
C ALA A 125 3.77 27.35 -10.53
N SER A 126 4.53 27.96 -11.46
CA SER A 126 4.94 29.36 -11.47
C SER A 126 3.87 30.40 -11.91
N VAL A 127 2.78 30.02 -12.59
CA VAL A 127 1.65 30.89 -12.97
C VAL A 127 0.53 30.87 -11.93
N SER A 128 0.49 29.85 -11.06
CA SER A 128 -0.17 29.97 -9.77
C SER A 128 0.61 30.94 -8.89
N SER A 129 0.29 32.24 -8.99
CA SER A 129 0.70 33.24 -8.00
C SER A 129 0.15 32.98 -6.58
N ARG A 130 -0.56 31.86 -6.37
CA ARG A 130 -0.92 31.37 -5.04
C ARG A 130 0.29 30.63 -4.46
N PRO A 131 0.77 31.02 -3.26
CA PRO A 131 1.72 30.20 -2.52
C PRO A 131 1.14 28.78 -2.36
N ALA A 132 2.00 27.76 -2.39
CA ALA A 132 1.59 26.38 -2.13
C ALA A 132 0.69 26.35 -0.89
N SER A 133 -0.54 25.90 -1.08
CA SER A 133 -1.55 25.91 -0.02
C SER A 133 -1.24 24.85 1.05
N TYR A 134 -0.43 23.84 0.70
CA TYR A 134 -0.23 22.63 1.49
C TYR A 134 1.23 22.17 1.50
N THR A 135 1.69 21.71 2.66
CA THR A 135 2.93 20.92 2.79
C THR A 135 2.58 19.45 2.95
N ILE A 136 3.56 18.57 2.78
CA ILE A 136 3.39 17.15 3.09
C ILE A 136 2.95 16.92 4.55
N ASP A 137 3.35 17.81 5.46
CA ASP A 137 2.99 17.76 6.88
C ASP A 137 1.50 18.00 7.13
N SER A 138 0.91 18.94 6.41
CA SER A 138 -0.51 19.30 6.53
C SER A 138 -1.43 18.46 5.65
N TRP A 139 -0.89 17.76 4.65
CA TRP A 139 -1.64 17.07 3.60
C TRP A 139 -2.85 16.26 4.11
N ALA A 140 -2.62 15.27 4.97
CA ALA A 140 -3.68 14.36 5.40
C ALA A 140 -4.79 15.08 6.19
N HIS A 141 -4.43 16.13 6.95
CA HIS A 141 -5.42 16.95 7.67
C HIS A 141 -6.27 17.76 6.70
N GLU A 142 -5.64 18.34 5.68
CA GLU A 142 -6.30 19.18 4.68
C GLU A 142 -7.20 18.37 3.76
N VAL A 143 -6.78 17.16 3.38
CA VAL A 143 -7.61 16.19 2.67
C VAL A 143 -8.84 15.81 3.51
N ALA A 144 -8.67 15.49 4.79
CA ALA A 144 -9.79 15.17 5.66
C ALA A 144 -10.76 16.36 5.80
N ARG A 145 -10.24 17.57 5.99
CA ARG A 145 -11.03 18.81 6.06
C ARG A 145 -11.80 19.05 4.76
N ALA A 146 -11.15 18.91 3.61
CA ALA A 146 -11.77 19.08 2.30
C ALA A 146 -12.87 18.03 2.05
N ALA A 147 -12.62 16.77 2.43
CA ALA A 147 -13.60 15.70 2.33
C ALA A 147 -14.87 15.97 3.16
N CYS A 148 -14.73 16.53 4.36
CA CYS A 148 -15.87 16.88 5.22
C CYS A 148 -16.58 18.18 4.81
N GLY A 149 -15.88 19.08 4.11
CA GLY A 149 -16.38 20.41 3.79
C GLY A 149 -16.66 21.22 5.06
N SER A 150 -17.94 21.50 5.32
CA SER A 150 -18.38 22.20 6.55
C SER A 150 -18.95 21.28 7.63
N SER A 151 -19.03 19.98 7.35
CA SER A 151 -19.57 18.98 8.29
C SER A 151 -18.53 18.58 9.32
N GLU A 152 -18.98 18.13 10.49
CA GLU A 152 -18.08 17.51 11.47
C GLU A 152 -17.44 16.23 10.89
N PRO A 153 -16.17 15.95 11.23
CA PRO A 153 -15.50 14.77 10.73
C PRO A 153 -16.17 13.50 11.26
N PRO A 154 -16.49 12.54 10.38
CA PRO A 154 -17.11 11.30 10.79
C PRO A 154 -16.13 10.46 11.61
N ASN A 155 -16.63 9.73 12.61
CA ASN A 155 -15.84 8.78 13.38
C ASN A 155 -15.96 7.38 12.78
N ILE A 156 -14.81 6.70 12.64
CA ILE A 156 -14.78 5.25 12.39
C ILE A 156 -14.34 4.58 13.68
N ASN A 157 -15.23 3.76 14.25
CA ASN A 157 -14.96 2.96 15.44
C ASN A 157 -14.98 1.48 15.05
N ILE A 158 -13.83 0.81 15.15
CA ILE A 158 -13.69 -0.62 14.89
C ILE A 158 -13.16 -1.30 16.15
N THR A 159 -13.87 -2.32 16.60
CA THR A 159 -13.44 -3.18 17.71
C THR A 159 -13.33 -4.61 17.20
N ALA A 160 -12.14 -5.21 17.32
CA ALA A 160 -11.88 -6.56 16.81
C ALA A 160 -10.99 -7.36 17.76
N SER A 161 -10.94 -8.68 17.58
CA SER A 161 -10.05 -9.56 18.35
C SER A 161 -8.63 -9.68 17.80
N SER A 162 -8.38 -9.13 16.62
CA SER A 162 -7.06 -9.11 16.00
C SER A 162 -6.97 -8.01 14.94
N VAL A 163 -5.74 -7.63 14.57
CA VAL A 163 -5.46 -6.68 13.47
C VAL A 163 -6.07 -7.18 12.15
N ALA A 164 -5.93 -8.47 11.84
CA ALA A 164 -6.53 -9.08 10.66
C ALA A 164 -8.08 -9.06 10.70
N GLY A 165 -8.68 -9.15 11.89
CA GLY A 165 -10.11 -8.95 12.09
C GLY A 165 -10.53 -7.50 11.82
N ALA A 166 -9.80 -6.54 12.39
CA ALA A 166 -10.05 -5.11 12.17
C ALA A 166 -9.85 -4.71 10.70
N ALA A 167 -8.86 -5.27 10.00
CA ALA A 167 -8.63 -5.03 8.58
C ALA A 167 -9.79 -5.50 7.71
N ARG A 168 -10.37 -6.68 8.00
CA ARG A 168 -11.58 -7.15 7.31
C ARG A 168 -12.76 -6.22 7.54
N MET A 169 -13.00 -5.82 8.79
CA MET A 169 -14.06 -4.85 9.11
C MET A 169 -13.82 -3.49 8.44
N PHE A 170 -12.57 -3.07 8.29
CA PHE A 170 -12.24 -1.84 7.58
C PHE A 170 -12.53 -1.93 6.07
N LEU A 171 -12.25 -3.08 5.45
CA LEU A 171 -12.62 -3.36 4.06
C LEU A 171 -14.14 -3.39 3.87
N ASP A 172 -14.90 -3.88 4.84
CA ASP A 172 -16.37 -3.81 4.80
C ASP A 172 -16.85 -2.35 4.76
N VAL A 173 -16.21 -1.43 5.51
CA VAL A 173 -16.52 0.01 5.44
C VAL A 173 -16.20 0.59 4.06
N ILE A 174 -15.14 0.12 3.39
CA ILE A 174 -14.84 0.52 2.00
C ILE A 174 -15.94 0.06 1.05
N GLN A 175 -16.40 -1.17 1.18
CA GLN A 175 -17.49 -1.69 0.37
C GLN A 175 -18.79 -0.91 0.61
N GLU A 176 -19.10 -0.56 1.86
CA GLU A 176 -20.23 0.32 2.18
C GLU A 176 -20.12 1.68 1.47
N CYS A 177 -18.95 2.31 1.53
CA CYS A 177 -18.69 3.59 0.88
C CYS A 177 -18.82 3.47 -0.65
N ARG A 178 -18.26 2.42 -1.25
CA ARG A 178 -18.41 2.11 -2.68
C ARG A 178 -19.88 1.98 -3.09
N LEU A 179 -20.66 1.22 -2.33
CA LEU A 179 -22.09 1.03 -2.61
C LEU A 179 -22.89 2.34 -2.50
N SER A 180 -22.50 3.22 -1.57
CA SER A 180 -23.12 4.53 -1.42
C SER A 180 -22.63 5.58 -2.43
N GLY A 181 -21.45 5.37 -3.03
CA GLY A 181 -20.76 6.35 -3.87
C GLY A 181 -20.18 7.54 -3.09
N ASP A 182 -20.01 7.42 -1.77
CA ASP A 182 -19.51 8.48 -0.90
C ASP A 182 -18.43 7.96 0.05
N TYR A 183 -17.20 8.46 -0.12
CA TYR A 183 -16.05 8.11 0.71
C TYR A 183 -15.79 9.08 1.88
N THR A 184 -16.69 10.05 2.14
CA THR A 184 -16.52 11.06 3.21
C THR A 184 -16.22 10.42 4.56
N ARG A 185 -16.87 9.28 4.88
CA ARG A 185 -16.64 8.53 6.12
C ARG A 185 -15.19 8.06 6.26
N LEU A 186 -14.58 7.62 5.17
CA LEU A 186 -13.22 7.11 5.17
C LEU A 186 -12.19 8.24 5.15
N VAL A 187 -12.35 9.21 4.26
CA VAL A 187 -11.36 10.29 4.07
C VAL A 187 -11.43 11.29 5.23
N GLY A 188 -12.63 11.73 5.59
CA GLY A 188 -12.85 12.71 6.65
C GLY A 188 -12.49 12.23 8.06
N SER A 189 -12.44 10.91 8.26
CA SER A 189 -12.10 10.32 9.56
C SER A 189 -10.60 10.16 9.81
N TYR A 190 -9.70 10.61 8.92
CA TYR A 190 -8.27 10.30 9.03
C TYR A 190 -7.67 10.61 10.42
N GLY A 191 -8.04 11.75 11.03
CA GLY A 191 -7.65 12.12 12.40
C GLY A 191 -8.53 11.58 13.54
N HIS A 192 -9.61 10.87 13.20
CA HIS A 192 -10.69 10.47 14.11
C HIS A 192 -11.06 8.97 14.02
N ARG A 193 -10.14 8.15 13.46
CA ARG A 193 -10.27 6.69 13.45
C ARG A 193 -9.89 6.15 14.83
N SER A 194 -10.83 5.47 15.47
CA SER A 194 -10.60 4.71 16.70
C SER A 194 -10.68 3.22 16.38
N ILE A 195 -9.53 2.55 16.39
CA ILE A 195 -9.46 1.09 16.24
C ILE A 195 -8.92 0.50 17.54
N VAL A 196 -9.64 -0.47 18.07
CA VAL A 196 -9.35 -1.12 19.35
C VAL A 196 -9.30 -2.63 19.17
N ILE A 197 -8.21 -3.24 19.64
CA ILE A 197 -8.06 -4.69 19.68
C ILE A 197 -8.37 -5.19 21.09
N ILE A 198 -9.32 -6.12 21.23
CA ILE A 198 -9.81 -6.67 22.51
C ILE A 198 -9.72 -8.20 22.45
N PRO A 199 -9.22 -8.92 23.49
CA PRO A 199 -9.18 -10.37 23.48
C PRO A 199 -10.58 -10.96 23.31
N SER A 200 -10.69 -12.14 22.70
CA SER A 200 -11.98 -12.82 22.53
C SER A 200 -12.63 -13.22 23.86
N ASP A 201 -11.85 -13.24 24.94
CA ASP A 201 -12.16 -13.79 26.26
C ASP A 201 -12.10 -12.77 27.42
N GLU A 202 -11.67 -11.53 27.18
CA GLU A 202 -11.58 -10.48 28.21
C GLU A 202 -12.14 -9.13 27.76
N SER A 203 -12.50 -8.26 28.73
CA SER A 203 -12.92 -6.88 28.50
C SER A 203 -11.76 -5.86 28.50
N SER A 204 -10.51 -6.33 28.57
CA SER A 204 -9.33 -5.47 28.63
C SER A 204 -8.86 -5.08 27.23
N ILE A 205 -8.47 -3.83 27.01
CA ILE A 205 -7.95 -3.38 25.69
C ILE A 205 -6.53 -3.94 25.53
N ILE A 206 -6.28 -4.71 24.45
CA ILE A 206 -4.93 -5.16 24.09
C ILE A 206 -4.12 -4.01 23.49
N SER A 207 -4.68 -3.31 22.50
CA SER A 207 -3.99 -2.29 21.71
C SER A 207 -4.96 -1.26 21.12
N SER A 208 -4.54 0.00 21.05
CA SER A 208 -5.27 1.09 20.40
C SER A 208 -4.32 2.21 19.95
N GLY A 209 -4.85 3.16 19.16
CA GLY A 209 -4.17 4.39 18.77
C GLY A 209 -3.64 4.40 17.32
N PRO A 210 -2.94 5.47 16.91
CA PRO A 210 -2.61 5.73 15.51
C PRO A 210 -1.76 4.64 14.83
N GLY A 211 -0.86 3.98 15.57
CA GLY A 211 -0.07 2.88 15.02
C GLY A 211 -0.91 1.63 14.70
N VAL A 212 -1.93 1.33 15.50
CA VAL A 212 -2.89 0.24 15.19
C VAL A 212 -3.70 0.59 13.95
N VAL A 213 -4.10 1.86 13.79
CA VAL A 213 -4.80 2.32 12.58
C VAL A 213 -3.93 2.09 11.34
N ARG A 214 -2.66 2.50 11.38
CA ARG A 214 -1.70 2.25 10.28
C ARG A 214 -1.50 0.76 10.02
N GLU A 215 -1.34 -0.05 11.05
CA GLU A 215 -1.16 -1.49 10.90
C GLU A 215 -2.39 -2.17 10.26
N VAL A 216 -3.59 -1.72 10.62
CA VAL A 216 -4.86 -2.21 10.06
C VAL A 216 -5.02 -1.79 8.60
N LEU A 217 -4.71 -0.52 8.26
CA LEU A 217 -4.69 -0.04 6.87
C LEU A 217 -3.72 -0.86 6.03
N TYR A 218 -2.51 -1.07 6.57
CA TYR A 218 -1.49 -1.83 5.88
C TYR A 218 -1.87 -3.31 5.73
N HIS A 219 -2.47 -3.95 6.74
CA HIS A 219 -3.02 -5.31 6.62
C HIS A 219 -4.15 -5.39 5.59
N ALA A 220 -5.02 -4.37 5.54
CA ALA A 220 -6.08 -4.29 4.54
C ALA A 220 -5.48 -4.18 3.12
N TRP A 221 -4.44 -3.38 2.95
CA TRP A 221 -3.69 -3.29 1.71
C TRP A 221 -2.98 -4.60 1.32
N GLU A 222 -2.32 -5.26 2.28
CA GLU A 222 -1.67 -6.57 2.08
C GLU A 222 -2.66 -7.64 1.58
N SER A 223 -3.94 -7.54 1.92
CA SER A 223 -4.96 -8.48 1.43
C SER A 223 -5.14 -8.48 -0.10
N PHE A 224 -4.72 -7.39 -0.78
CA PHE A 224 -4.70 -7.28 -2.23
C PHE A 224 -3.35 -7.64 -2.84
N ILE A 225 -2.26 -7.26 -2.18
CA ILE A 225 -0.92 -7.31 -2.79
C ILE A 225 -0.07 -8.51 -2.36
N ALA A 226 -0.53 -9.31 -1.40
CA ALA A 226 0.22 -10.44 -0.85
C ALA A 226 -0.25 -11.80 -1.40
N GLY A 227 0.72 -12.72 -1.49
CA GLY A 227 0.46 -14.12 -1.82
C GLY A 227 -0.11 -14.34 -3.23
N PRO A 228 -0.71 -15.51 -3.49
CA PRO A 228 -1.22 -15.84 -4.83
C PRO A 228 -2.31 -14.90 -5.35
N ARG A 229 -3.00 -14.18 -4.45
CA ARG A 229 -4.05 -13.23 -4.80
C ARG A 229 -3.48 -11.95 -5.43
N ALA A 230 -2.20 -11.64 -5.21
CA ALA A 230 -1.54 -10.47 -5.79
C ALA A 230 -1.73 -10.40 -7.32
N HIS A 231 -1.56 -11.52 -8.02
CA HIS A 231 -1.73 -11.60 -9.48
C HIS A 231 -3.16 -11.30 -9.98
N HIS A 232 -4.15 -11.26 -9.08
CA HIS A 232 -5.50 -10.83 -9.43
C HIS A 232 -5.55 -9.31 -9.67
N PHE A 233 -4.76 -8.54 -8.93
CA PHE A 233 -4.78 -7.08 -8.91
C PHE A 233 -3.54 -6.47 -9.56
N LEU A 234 -2.41 -7.16 -9.48
CA LEU A 234 -1.09 -6.66 -9.85
C LEU A 234 -0.48 -7.47 -11.00
N ALA A 235 0.13 -6.75 -11.93
CA ALA A 235 1.04 -7.28 -12.93
C ALA A 235 2.43 -6.67 -12.73
N GLU A 236 3.48 -7.43 -13.03
CA GLU A 236 4.85 -6.93 -12.93
C GLU A 236 5.10 -5.82 -13.96
N LEU A 237 5.83 -4.80 -13.52
CA LEU A 237 6.41 -3.75 -14.35
C LEU A 237 7.93 -3.73 -14.13
N SER A 238 8.66 -2.96 -14.92
CA SER A 238 10.09 -2.77 -14.74
C SER A 238 10.46 -2.18 -13.36
N ASN A 239 11.73 -2.32 -12.97
CA ASN A 239 12.30 -1.74 -11.74
C ASN A 239 11.63 -2.19 -10.43
N ASN A 240 11.12 -3.43 -10.38
CA ASN A 240 10.40 -4.00 -9.24
C ASN A 240 9.09 -3.28 -8.88
N PHE A 241 8.58 -2.43 -9.77
CA PHE A 241 7.24 -1.88 -9.63
C PHE A 241 6.19 -2.85 -10.16
N SER A 242 4.95 -2.61 -9.80
CA SER A 242 3.79 -3.29 -10.36
C SER A 242 2.79 -2.29 -10.92
N THR A 243 2.00 -2.79 -11.85
CA THR A 243 0.82 -2.12 -12.38
C THR A 243 -0.44 -2.93 -12.10
N LEU A 244 -1.59 -2.45 -12.57
CA LEU A 244 -2.85 -3.16 -12.54
C LEU A 244 -2.81 -4.37 -13.48
N SER A 245 -3.14 -5.54 -12.97
CA SER A 245 -3.51 -6.68 -13.82
C SER A 245 -4.86 -6.36 -14.46
N LEU A 246 -4.95 -6.42 -15.79
CA LEU A 246 -6.19 -6.15 -16.52
C LEU A 246 -6.76 -7.46 -17.07
N ALA A 247 -7.96 -7.84 -16.62
CA ALA A 247 -8.62 -9.05 -17.13
C ALA A 247 -9.29 -8.75 -18.47
N PRO A 248 -9.08 -9.57 -19.52
CA PRO A 248 -9.68 -9.34 -20.84
C PRO A 248 -11.20 -9.22 -20.83
N PHE A 249 -11.87 -9.90 -19.88
CA PHE A 249 -13.32 -9.89 -19.71
C PHE A 249 -13.63 -9.80 -18.21
N PRO A 250 -13.58 -8.60 -17.61
CA PRO A 250 -13.79 -8.45 -16.18
C PRO A 250 -15.25 -8.72 -15.82
N SER A 251 -15.47 -9.44 -14.73
CA SER A 251 -16.81 -9.62 -14.16
C SER A 251 -17.19 -8.40 -13.31
N SER A 252 -18.48 -8.19 -13.07
CA SER A 252 -18.92 -7.11 -12.15
C SER A 252 -18.37 -7.28 -10.74
N GLN A 253 -18.12 -8.52 -10.29
CA GLN A 253 -17.44 -8.77 -9.02
C GLN A 253 -16.00 -8.24 -9.06
N ARG A 254 -15.27 -8.53 -10.14
CA ARG A 254 -13.90 -8.04 -10.32
C ARG A 254 -13.86 -6.51 -10.38
N GLU A 255 -14.78 -5.87 -11.09
CA GLU A 255 -14.86 -4.41 -11.10
C GLU A 255 -15.06 -3.85 -9.69
N ASN A 256 -15.93 -4.44 -8.87
CA ASN A 256 -16.10 -4.04 -7.48
C ASN A 256 -14.80 -4.23 -6.67
N GLU A 257 -14.11 -5.35 -6.83
CA GLU A 257 -12.85 -5.63 -6.14
C GLU A 257 -11.72 -4.68 -6.59
N MET A 258 -11.66 -4.34 -7.88
CA MET A 258 -10.72 -3.34 -8.43
C MET A 258 -11.04 -1.94 -7.91
N GLN A 259 -12.31 -1.61 -7.73
CA GLN A 259 -12.72 -0.35 -7.11
C GLN A 259 -12.34 -0.29 -5.64
N ASP A 260 -12.54 -1.37 -4.87
CA ASP A 260 -12.08 -1.45 -3.48
C ASP A 260 -10.54 -1.33 -3.40
N PHE A 261 -9.81 -1.96 -4.35
CA PHE A 261 -8.35 -1.86 -4.46
C PHE A 261 -7.89 -0.42 -4.76
N GLY A 262 -8.55 0.25 -5.70
CA GLY A 262 -8.31 1.66 -6.00
C GLY A 262 -8.57 2.57 -4.80
N ALA A 263 -9.67 2.34 -4.08
CA ALA A 263 -10.00 3.10 -2.88
C ALA A 263 -8.94 2.93 -1.79
N MET A 264 -8.42 1.72 -1.58
CA MET A 264 -7.30 1.49 -0.66
C MET A 264 -6.03 2.25 -1.08
N ALA A 265 -5.66 2.20 -2.36
CA ALA A 265 -4.49 2.94 -2.85
C ALA A 265 -4.66 4.46 -2.66
N GLY A 266 -5.85 4.99 -2.97
CA GLY A 266 -6.17 6.40 -2.74
C GLY A 266 -6.14 6.78 -1.26
N LEU A 267 -6.60 5.89 -0.36
CA LEU A 267 -6.61 6.15 1.08
C LEU A 267 -5.20 6.19 1.67
N LEU A 268 -4.28 5.37 1.16
CA LEU A 268 -2.87 5.45 1.52
C LEU A 268 -2.29 6.80 1.09
N ILE A 269 -2.52 7.22 -0.15
CA ILE A 269 -2.06 8.54 -0.65
C ILE A 269 -2.66 9.71 0.15
N ALA A 270 -3.96 9.68 0.42
CA ALA A 270 -4.64 10.65 1.29
C ALA A 270 -4.03 10.70 2.70
N GLY A 271 -3.43 9.59 3.14
CA GLY A 271 -2.77 9.44 4.42
C GLY A 271 -1.25 9.62 4.41
N ASN A 272 -0.64 10.20 3.37
CA ASN A 272 0.82 10.32 3.23
C ASN A 272 1.57 8.96 3.24
N GLU A 273 0.92 7.89 2.80
CA GLU A 273 1.54 6.57 2.67
C GLU A 273 1.62 6.17 1.20
N TYR A 274 2.77 5.64 0.78
CA TYR A 274 2.95 5.16 -0.58
C TYR A 274 2.37 3.75 -0.76
N PRO A 275 1.49 3.52 -1.75
CA PRO A 275 0.86 2.21 -1.99
C PRO A 275 1.82 1.26 -2.74
N VAL A 276 2.90 0.82 -2.09
CA VAL A 276 3.84 -0.19 -2.62
C VAL A 276 3.06 -1.46 -2.97
N PRO A 277 3.25 -2.12 -4.13
CA PRO A 277 4.32 -1.90 -5.12
C PRO A 277 3.89 -1.09 -6.35
N LEU A 278 2.81 -0.29 -6.30
CA LEU A 278 2.35 0.44 -7.47
C LEU A 278 3.43 1.39 -8.03
N ALA A 279 3.51 1.49 -9.36
CA ALA A 279 4.45 2.36 -10.05
C ALA A 279 4.13 3.86 -9.82
N PRO A 280 5.15 4.73 -9.64
CA PRO A 280 4.94 6.17 -9.47
C PRO A 280 4.18 6.83 -10.62
N SER A 281 4.46 6.39 -11.85
CA SER A 281 3.79 6.79 -13.09
C SER A 281 2.28 6.49 -13.09
N LEU A 282 1.88 5.32 -12.61
CA LEU A 282 0.47 4.96 -12.48
C LEU A 282 -0.24 5.94 -11.53
N LEU A 283 0.34 6.19 -10.36
CA LEU A 283 -0.21 7.13 -9.39
C LEU A 283 -0.29 8.55 -9.96
N ARG A 284 0.75 9.00 -10.67
CA ARG A 284 0.81 10.33 -11.30
C ARG A 284 -0.34 10.54 -12.28
N VAL A 285 -0.59 9.56 -13.13
CA VAL A 285 -1.69 9.58 -14.11
C VAL A 285 -3.05 9.51 -13.44
N MET A 286 -3.20 8.67 -12.41
CA MET A 286 -4.45 8.57 -11.66
C MET A 286 -4.80 9.90 -10.99
N ILE A 287 -3.84 10.52 -10.31
CA ILE A 287 -3.98 11.85 -9.69
C ILE A 287 -4.36 12.90 -10.74
N ALA A 288 -3.77 12.82 -11.94
CA ALA A 288 -4.11 13.67 -13.09
C ALA A 288 -5.42 13.29 -13.82
N GLY A 289 -6.27 12.46 -13.22
CA GLY A 289 -7.56 12.09 -13.78
C GLY A 289 -7.47 11.29 -15.09
N GLY A 290 -6.36 10.59 -15.32
CA GLY A 290 -6.13 9.81 -16.53
C GLY A 290 -5.42 10.57 -17.65
N ASN A 291 -4.97 11.79 -17.41
CA ASN A 291 -4.18 12.53 -18.40
C ASN A 291 -2.78 11.93 -18.54
N LEU A 292 -2.51 11.23 -19.65
CA LEU A 292 -1.20 10.64 -19.94
C LEU A 292 -0.12 11.72 -20.13
N GLY A 293 -0.48 12.90 -20.63
CA GLY A 293 0.43 14.05 -20.76
C GLY A 293 0.97 14.57 -19.44
N SER A 294 0.36 14.15 -18.32
CA SER A 294 0.89 14.46 -16.99
C SER A 294 2.23 13.78 -16.68
N LEU A 295 2.62 12.77 -17.46
CA LEU A 295 3.93 12.13 -17.39
C LEU A 295 4.95 12.97 -18.16
N THR A 296 5.54 13.95 -17.48
CA THR A 296 6.61 14.77 -18.07
C THR A 296 7.84 13.92 -18.37
N ARG A 297 8.62 14.31 -19.38
CA ARG A 297 9.89 13.64 -19.71
C ARG A 297 10.83 13.55 -18.50
N GLN A 298 10.87 14.60 -17.67
CA GLN A 298 11.68 14.64 -16.45
C GLN A 298 11.21 13.60 -15.42
N PHE A 299 9.90 13.53 -15.16
CA PHE A 299 9.34 12.56 -14.24
C PHE A 299 9.60 11.13 -14.71
N VAL A 300 9.42 10.85 -16.00
CA VAL A 300 9.68 9.51 -16.56
C VAL A 300 11.18 9.18 -16.49
N ALA A 301 12.08 10.14 -16.71
CA ALA A 301 13.52 9.93 -16.61
C ALA A 301 13.99 9.52 -15.20
N GLU A 302 13.32 10.01 -14.15
CA GLU A 302 13.62 9.67 -12.76
C GLU A 302 13.37 8.19 -12.46
N TRP A 303 12.25 7.64 -12.96
CA TRP A 303 11.77 6.30 -12.59
C TRP A 303 12.01 5.23 -13.65
N PHE A 304 11.99 5.62 -14.92
CA PHE A 304 12.06 4.75 -16.10
C PHE A 304 12.95 5.37 -17.20
N PRO A 305 14.25 5.58 -16.96
CA PRO A 305 15.14 6.26 -17.90
C PRO A 305 15.20 5.59 -19.29
N LEU A 306 15.17 4.25 -19.34
CA LEU A 306 15.12 3.50 -20.60
C LEU A 306 13.84 3.75 -21.40
N ALA A 307 12.74 4.10 -20.74
CA ALA A 307 11.51 4.45 -21.43
C ALA A 307 11.61 5.80 -22.12
N VAL A 308 12.34 6.76 -21.52
CA VAL A 308 12.62 8.05 -22.17
C VAL A 308 13.44 7.83 -23.43
N GLU A 309 14.50 7.03 -23.36
CA GLU A 309 15.34 6.71 -24.53
C GLU A 309 14.51 6.14 -25.67
N LEU A 310 13.64 5.16 -25.41
CA LEU A 310 12.85 4.53 -26.46
C LEU A 310 11.78 5.45 -27.06
N VAL A 311 11.17 6.32 -26.24
CA VAL A 311 10.17 7.29 -26.72
C VAL A 311 10.84 8.44 -27.48
N ASP A 312 12.01 8.89 -27.05
CA ASP A 312 12.83 9.86 -27.80
C ASP A 312 13.26 9.27 -29.15
N ASP A 313 13.74 8.03 -29.18
CA ASP A 313 14.06 7.30 -30.42
C ASP A 313 12.84 7.22 -31.34
N TRP A 314 11.65 6.90 -30.79
CA TRP A 314 10.41 6.88 -31.56
C TRP A 314 10.10 8.24 -32.18
N HIS A 315 10.25 9.31 -31.41
CA HIS A 315 10.00 10.68 -31.87
C HIS A 315 10.99 11.05 -33.01
N ASP A 316 12.27 10.75 -32.85
CA ASP A 316 13.32 11.05 -33.83
C ASP A 316 13.13 10.31 -35.16
N ILE A 317 12.56 9.10 -35.14
CA ILE A 317 12.21 8.35 -36.36
C ILE A 317 11.15 9.10 -37.19
N GLY A 318 10.23 9.82 -36.53
CA GLY A 318 9.14 10.53 -37.17
C GLY A 318 8.29 9.60 -38.05
N LEU A 319 8.04 9.98 -39.31
CA LEU A 319 7.34 9.14 -40.30
C LEU A 319 8.29 8.24 -41.13
N GLY A 320 9.54 8.06 -40.68
CA GLY A 320 10.56 7.27 -41.35
C GLY A 320 10.32 5.75 -41.36
N GLU A 321 11.21 5.03 -42.02
CA GLU A 321 11.20 3.56 -42.13
C GLU A 321 11.53 2.89 -40.79
N LEU A 322 10.57 2.17 -40.23
CA LEU A 322 10.72 1.53 -38.92
C LEU A 322 11.65 0.31 -38.91
N GLY A 323 11.80 -0.37 -40.05
CA GLY A 323 12.58 -1.62 -40.14
C GLY A 323 14.08 -1.48 -39.85
N GLN A 324 14.59 -0.24 -39.77
CA GLN A 324 15.98 0.04 -39.43
C GLN A 324 16.21 0.24 -37.92
N HIS A 325 15.14 0.27 -37.12
CA HIS A 325 15.17 0.58 -35.69
C HIS A 325 14.76 -0.64 -34.87
N GLN A 326 15.70 -1.58 -34.68
CA GLN A 326 15.42 -2.89 -34.08
C GLN A 326 14.79 -2.80 -32.69
N GLY A 327 15.19 -1.84 -31.83
CA GLY A 327 14.60 -1.68 -30.50
C GLY A 327 13.10 -1.36 -30.52
N ILE A 328 12.65 -0.52 -31.47
CA ILE A 328 11.23 -0.22 -31.68
C ILE A 328 10.50 -1.45 -32.24
N VAL A 329 11.15 -2.18 -33.14
CA VAL A 329 10.59 -3.42 -33.71
C VAL A 329 10.37 -4.47 -32.62
N ASP A 330 11.37 -4.69 -31.77
CA ASP A 330 11.31 -5.63 -30.67
C ASP A 330 10.22 -5.24 -29.67
N HIS A 331 10.11 -3.94 -29.34
CA HIS A 331 9.05 -3.43 -28.47
C HIS A 331 7.64 -3.76 -28.99
N PHE A 332 7.34 -3.47 -30.26
CA PHE A 332 6.02 -3.76 -30.83
C PHE A 332 5.72 -5.26 -30.90
N ILE A 333 6.74 -6.10 -31.11
CA ILE A 333 6.59 -7.55 -31.11
C ILE A 333 6.29 -8.04 -29.69
N GLU A 334 7.08 -7.61 -28.70
CA GLU A 334 7.00 -8.06 -27.32
C GLU A 334 5.69 -7.62 -26.65
N TYR A 335 5.36 -6.32 -26.72
CA TYR A 335 4.25 -5.75 -25.95
C TYR A 335 2.92 -5.74 -26.70
N SER A 336 2.94 -5.58 -28.03
CA SER A 336 1.71 -5.38 -28.82
C SER A 336 1.40 -6.54 -29.77
N ASN A 337 2.37 -7.43 -30.04
CA ASN A 337 2.32 -8.43 -31.10
C ASN A 337 1.94 -7.80 -32.46
N ILE A 338 2.41 -6.58 -32.73
CA ILE A 338 2.15 -5.85 -33.98
C ILE A 338 3.31 -6.08 -34.94
N GLN A 339 2.99 -6.50 -36.16
CA GLN A 339 3.96 -6.52 -37.26
C GLN A 339 4.22 -5.09 -37.74
N VAL A 340 5.44 -4.61 -37.55
CA VAL A 340 5.85 -3.23 -37.81
C VAL A 340 5.67 -2.80 -39.27
N ASP A 341 5.75 -3.73 -40.23
CA ASP A 341 5.45 -3.45 -41.66
C ASP A 341 4.07 -2.82 -41.87
N ARG A 342 3.11 -3.11 -40.98
CA ARG A 342 1.75 -2.55 -41.03
C ARG A 342 1.69 -1.08 -40.61
N LEU A 343 2.72 -0.59 -39.94
CA LEU A 343 2.84 0.79 -39.44
C LEU A 343 3.60 1.71 -40.40
N GLN A 344 4.02 1.21 -41.58
CA GLN A 344 4.80 1.97 -42.55
C GLN A 344 4.04 3.18 -43.13
N TYR A 345 2.71 3.13 -43.19
CA TYR A 345 1.87 4.18 -43.76
C TYR A 345 1.14 5.03 -42.70
N ARG A 346 1.68 5.12 -41.49
CA ARG A 346 1.11 5.96 -40.42
C ARG A 346 1.17 7.44 -40.80
N ASP A 347 0.16 8.20 -40.38
CA ASP A 347 0.17 9.66 -40.41
C ASP A 347 0.72 10.23 -39.09
N HIS A 348 0.81 11.55 -38.97
CA HIS A 348 1.31 12.20 -37.75
C HIS A 348 0.46 11.90 -36.50
N ALA A 349 -0.86 11.82 -36.67
CA ALA A 349 -1.76 11.52 -35.57
C ALA A 349 -1.56 10.08 -35.07
N GLY A 350 -1.51 9.11 -35.98
CA GLY A 350 -1.22 7.72 -35.67
C GLY A 350 0.17 7.54 -35.08
N HIS A 351 1.18 8.26 -35.56
CA HIS A 351 2.53 8.24 -34.99
C HIS A 351 2.56 8.75 -33.54
N SER A 352 1.85 9.83 -33.24
CA SER A 352 1.75 10.39 -31.89
C SER A 352 0.98 9.45 -30.94
N GLN A 353 -0.13 8.87 -31.41
CA GLN A 353 -0.90 7.87 -30.65
C GLN A 353 -0.10 6.60 -30.34
N LEU A 354 0.74 6.15 -31.28
CA LEU A 354 1.64 5.02 -31.04
C LEU A 354 2.76 5.37 -30.06
N GLY A 355 3.28 6.59 -30.07
CA GLY A 355 4.21 7.07 -29.04
C GLY A 355 3.58 7.03 -27.65
N ALA A 356 2.32 7.45 -27.54
CA ALA A 356 1.53 7.34 -26.32
C ALA A 356 1.32 5.89 -25.87
N LEU A 357 1.08 4.98 -26.82
CA LEU A 357 1.01 3.55 -26.53
C LEU A 357 2.34 3.00 -26.02
N ILE A 358 3.47 3.36 -26.65
CA ILE A 358 4.81 2.94 -26.21
C ILE A 358 5.05 3.41 -24.77
N LEU A 359 4.83 4.69 -24.46
CA LEU A 359 4.99 5.20 -23.10
C LEU A 359 4.08 4.45 -22.13
N ALA A 360 2.79 4.33 -22.42
CA ALA A 360 1.83 3.64 -21.57
C ALA A 360 2.22 2.17 -21.33
N GLN A 361 2.76 1.47 -22.32
CA GLN A 361 3.27 0.09 -22.13
C GLN A 361 4.51 0.06 -21.24
N LEU A 362 5.47 0.95 -21.46
CA LEU A 362 6.73 0.91 -20.70
C LEU A 362 6.57 1.32 -19.24
N VAL A 363 5.69 2.29 -18.95
CA VAL A 363 5.65 2.92 -17.62
C VAL A 363 4.31 2.76 -16.93
N LEU A 364 3.23 2.38 -17.61
CA LEU A 364 1.92 2.23 -16.97
C LEU A 364 1.42 0.81 -16.92
N PHE A 365 1.43 0.03 -18.01
CA PHE A 365 0.64 -1.19 -18.09
C PHE A 365 1.40 -2.43 -18.56
N GLY A 366 2.67 -2.31 -18.95
CA GLY A 366 3.41 -3.43 -19.52
C GLY A 366 2.68 -4.03 -20.71
N SER A 367 2.62 -5.36 -20.76
CA SER A 367 1.92 -6.14 -21.79
C SER A 367 0.40 -6.23 -21.59
N GLN A 368 -0.16 -5.57 -20.57
CA GLN A 368 -1.61 -5.61 -20.27
C GLN A 368 -2.45 -4.81 -21.28
N ILE A 369 -1.85 -3.82 -21.94
CA ILE A 369 -2.50 -3.02 -22.99
C ILE A 369 -1.80 -3.25 -24.32
N LYS A 370 -2.58 -3.55 -25.36
CA LYS A 370 -2.06 -3.87 -26.70
C LYS A 370 -2.45 -2.83 -27.74
N SER A 371 -3.42 -1.97 -27.44
CA SER A 371 -3.89 -0.93 -28.33
C SER A 371 -4.36 0.31 -27.59
N PRO A 372 -4.41 1.49 -28.23
CA PRO A 372 -4.99 2.68 -27.63
C PRO A 372 -6.48 2.52 -27.26
N GLY A 373 -7.19 1.56 -27.84
CA GLY A 373 -8.57 1.25 -27.48
C GLY A 373 -8.71 0.66 -26.07
N ASP A 374 -7.64 0.12 -25.50
CA ASP A 374 -7.65 -0.45 -24.14
C ASP A 374 -7.58 0.64 -23.05
N PHE A 375 -7.43 1.91 -23.43
CA PHE A 375 -7.42 3.07 -22.51
C PHE A 375 -8.77 3.30 -21.80
N THR A 376 -9.82 2.59 -22.23
CA THR A 376 -11.14 2.55 -21.58
C THR A 376 -11.42 1.21 -20.90
N HIS A 377 -10.39 0.48 -20.47
CA HIS A 377 -10.57 -0.84 -19.85
C HIS A 377 -11.46 -0.77 -18.59
N PRO A 378 -12.41 -1.69 -18.37
CA PRO A 378 -13.30 -1.63 -17.21
C PRO A 378 -12.57 -1.74 -15.87
N ASP A 379 -11.57 -2.62 -15.73
CA ASP A 379 -10.74 -2.69 -14.50
C ASP A 379 -10.04 -1.36 -14.18
N LEU A 380 -9.52 -0.69 -15.21
CA LEU A 380 -8.85 0.61 -15.07
C LEU A 380 -9.85 1.67 -14.61
N THR A 381 -11.04 1.67 -15.22
CA THR A 381 -12.13 2.57 -14.86
C THR A 381 -12.59 2.34 -13.41
N ALA A 382 -12.75 1.08 -13.01
CA ALA A 382 -13.16 0.70 -11.67
C ALA A 382 -12.11 1.10 -10.62
N PHE A 383 -10.84 0.80 -10.88
CA PHE A 383 -9.72 1.23 -10.04
C PHE A 383 -9.69 2.75 -9.88
N ALA A 384 -9.73 3.49 -10.99
CA ALA A 384 -9.71 4.95 -10.96
C ALA A 384 -10.92 5.54 -10.23
N THR A 385 -12.10 4.92 -10.37
CA THR A 385 -13.31 5.32 -9.65
C THR A 385 -13.12 5.17 -8.14
N GLY A 386 -12.53 4.06 -7.69
CA GLY A 386 -12.20 3.86 -6.27
C GLY A 386 -11.13 4.84 -5.78
N PHE A 387 -10.04 4.96 -6.54
CA PHE A 387 -8.90 5.83 -6.24
C PHE A 387 -9.29 7.31 -6.13
N SER A 388 -10.34 7.74 -6.86
CA SER A 388 -10.88 9.10 -6.76
C SER A 388 -11.35 9.47 -5.35
N LEU A 389 -11.79 8.50 -4.54
CA LEU A 389 -12.35 8.75 -3.20
C LEU A 389 -13.39 9.88 -3.18
N THR A 390 -14.27 9.89 -4.18
CA THR A 390 -15.30 10.94 -4.32
C THR A 390 -16.15 11.03 -3.05
N CYS A 391 -16.31 12.25 -2.53
CA CYS A 391 -17.04 12.56 -1.31
C CYS A 391 -18.29 13.38 -1.62
N SER A 392 -19.32 13.31 -0.77
CA SER A 392 -20.56 14.09 -0.93
C SER A 392 -20.37 15.61 -0.86
N SER A 393 -19.26 16.08 -0.29
CA SER A 393 -18.83 17.49 -0.31
C SER A 393 -18.37 17.97 -1.70
N GLY A 394 -18.17 17.06 -2.66
CA GLY A 394 -17.56 17.33 -3.96
C GLY A 394 -16.04 17.18 -3.98
N PHE A 395 -15.42 16.83 -2.84
CA PHE A 395 -14.00 16.45 -2.82
C PHE A 395 -13.76 15.17 -3.63
N SER A 396 -12.64 15.15 -4.35
CA SER A 396 -12.10 13.98 -5.04
C SER A 396 -10.58 14.10 -5.07
N LEU A 397 -9.88 12.98 -4.84
CA LEU A 397 -8.43 12.88 -4.91
C LEU A 397 -7.92 13.03 -6.35
N THR A 398 -8.71 12.57 -7.32
CA THR A 398 -8.47 12.76 -8.75
C THR A 398 -9.40 13.86 -9.24
N LYS A 399 -8.90 14.84 -9.99
CA LYS A 399 -9.78 15.88 -10.53
C LYS A 399 -9.48 16.17 -11.98
N SER A 400 -10.57 16.34 -12.74
CA SER A 400 -10.60 16.78 -14.13
C SER A 400 -10.32 18.27 -14.22
N GLU A 401 -9.66 18.71 -15.30
CA GLU A 401 -9.20 20.07 -15.60
C GLU A 401 -10.30 21.18 -15.52
N SER A 402 -11.58 20.82 -15.41
CA SER A 402 -12.70 21.78 -15.46
C SER A 402 -13.05 22.49 -14.13
N ASP A 403 -12.55 22.04 -12.98
CA ASP A 403 -12.96 22.59 -11.67
C ASP A 403 -11.80 23.25 -10.92
N LEU A 404 -11.62 24.56 -11.17
CA LEU A 404 -10.55 25.47 -10.69
C LEU A 404 -10.30 25.55 -9.16
N ASP A 405 -11.13 24.94 -8.31
CA ASP A 405 -11.15 25.23 -6.86
C ASP A 405 -10.62 24.09 -5.96
N THR A 406 -10.08 22.99 -6.48
CA THR A 406 -9.63 21.88 -5.60
C THR A 406 -8.51 21.02 -6.21
N GLN A 407 -7.31 21.57 -6.35
CA GLN A 407 -6.14 20.80 -6.80
C GLN A 407 -5.20 20.50 -5.63
N ALA A 408 -5.69 19.80 -4.62
CA ALA A 408 -4.94 19.64 -3.36
C ALA A 408 -3.52 19.08 -3.57
N ILE A 409 -3.31 18.08 -4.44
CA ILE A 409 -1.96 17.51 -4.70
C ILE A 409 -1.09 18.41 -5.57
N GLN A 410 -1.66 19.12 -6.57
CA GLN A 410 -0.86 20.03 -7.40
C GLN A 410 -0.47 21.30 -6.64
N GLU A 411 -1.26 21.67 -5.63
CA GLU A 411 -1.01 22.76 -4.69
C GLU A 411 -0.03 22.38 -3.57
N CYS A 412 0.41 21.12 -3.49
CA CYS A 412 1.52 20.74 -2.62
C CYS A 412 2.81 21.44 -3.06
N GLU A 413 3.66 21.78 -2.10
CA GLU A 413 4.98 22.33 -2.38
C GLU A 413 5.78 21.42 -3.33
N GLY A 414 6.25 21.98 -4.46
CA GLY A 414 6.95 21.22 -5.51
C GLY A 414 6.04 20.43 -6.47
N GLY A 415 4.72 20.51 -6.30
CA GLY A 415 3.72 19.88 -7.16
C GLY A 415 3.61 18.35 -7.01
N ALA A 416 2.83 17.73 -7.90
CA ALA A 416 2.53 16.30 -7.84
C ALA A 416 3.78 15.41 -7.98
N ASP A 417 4.74 15.81 -8.81
CA ASP A 417 5.98 15.06 -9.04
C ASP A 417 6.80 14.98 -7.74
N THR A 418 7.02 16.13 -7.08
CA THR A 418 7.75 16.19 -5.81
C THR A 418 7.01 15.43 -4.71
N PHE A 419 5.69 15.53 -4.66
CA PHE A 419 4.86 14.80 -3.71
C PHE A 419 5.02 13.27 -3.87
N ILE A 420 4.88 12.75 -5.10
CA ILE A 420 5.02 11.32 -5.39
C ILE A 420 6.46 10.84 -5.14
N SER A 421 7.46 11.62 -5.54
CA SER A 421 8.87 11.28 -5.27
C SER A 421 9.16 11.26 -3.77
N THR A 422 8.62 12.20 -3.00
CA THR A 422 8.76 12.21 -1.53
C THR A 422 8.07 11.01 -0.89
N LEU A 423 6.85 10.66 -1.31
CA LEU A 423 6.15 9.49 -0.78
C LEU A 423 6.86 8.18 -1.15
N SER A 424 7.28 8.01 -2.40
CA SER A 424 7.93 6.77 -2.85
C SER A 424 9.29 6.54 -2.17
N THR A 425 10.07 7.61 -1.96
CA THR A 425 11.37 7.57 -1.30
C THR A 425 11.31 7.55 0.22
N SER A 426 10.14 7.73 0.83
CA SER A 426 9.93 7.55 2.28
C SER A 426 10.07 6.08 2.74
N SER A 427 10.15 5.14 1.79
CA SER A 427 10.52 3.76 2.08
C SER A 427 11.95 3.68 2.63
N LEU A 428 12.15 2.86 3.66
CA LEU A 428 13.46 2.73 4.30
C LEU A 428 14.47 2.06 3.35
N GLN A 429 15.34 2.87 2.73
CA GLN A 429 16.41 2.44 1.82
C GLN A 429 17.79 2.30 2.50
N ASP A 430 18.06 3.10 3.53
CA ASP A 430 19.29 3.03 4.33
C ASP A 430 18.96 3.21 5.82
N ILE A 431 19.75 2.57 6.66
CA ILE A 431 19.67 2.64 8.13
C ILE A 431 19.96 4.05 8.62
N SER A 432 20.81 4.82 7.92
CA SER A 432 21.09 6.22 8.28
C SER A 432 19.81 7.05 8.32
N ALA A 433 18.94 6.90 7.32
CA ALA A 433 17.64 7.57 7.26
C ALA A 433 16.78 7.23 8.48
N LEU A 434 16.75 5.97 8.93
CA LEU A 434 16.01 5.61 10.15
C LEU A 434 16.57 6.31 11.38
N LEU A 435 17.90 6.28 11.56
CA LEU A 435 18.56 6.83 12.74
C LEU A 435 18.36 8.34 12.87
N ASP A 436 18.33 9.07 11.75
CA ASP A 436 18.07 10.51 11.72
C ASP A 436 16.64 10.86 12.20
N HIS A 437 15.72 9.90 12.12
CA HIS A 437 14.32 10.04 12.56
C HIS A 437 14.06 9.47 13.96
N MET A 438 15.07 8.90 14.64
CA MET A 438 14.87 8.32 15.97
C MET A 438 15.18 9.33 17.08
N ASP A 439 14.22 9.60 17.96
CA ASP A 439 14.47 10.35 19.19
C ASP A 439 14.75 9.40 20.35
N ILE A 440 16.03 9.08 20.56
CA ILE A 440 16.43 8.14 21.59
C ILE A 440 16.45 8.85 22.94
N ASN A 441 15.34 8.77 23.68
CA ASN A 441 15.31 9.24 25.06
C ASN A 441 16.06 8.28 25.97
N LEU A 442 17.34 8.60 26.17
CA LEU A 442 18.19 7.90 27.10
C LEU A 442 17.69 8.19 28.52
N GLY A 443 17.20 7.16 29.21
CA GLY A 443 16.91 7.23 30.64
C GLY A 443 18.08 7.80 31.46
N SER A 444 17.85 8.06 32.75
CA SER A 444 18.78 8.79 33.63
C SER A 444 20.27 8.52 33.33
N SER A 445 21.09 9.58 33.29
CA SER A 445 22.54 9.52 33.01
C SER A 445 23.32 8.43 33.76
N GLU A 446 22.77 7.97 34.89
CA GLU A 446 23.27 6.87 35.69
C GLU A 446 23.19 5.49 35.00
N GLN A 447 22.10 5.17 34.29
CA GLN A 447 21.95 3.90 33.57
C GLN A 447 22.97 3.76 32.43
N LEU A 448 23.15 4.84 31.65
CA LEU A 448 24.20 4.95 30.64
C LEU A 448 25.59 4.75 31.23
N ARG A 449 25.87 5.36 32.39
CA ARG A 449 27.14 5.23 33.09
C ARG A 449 27.38 3.78 33.53
N LEU A 450 26.36 3.11 34.06
CA LEU A 450 26.44 1.70 34.43
C LEU A 450 26.71 0.81 33.22
N LEU A 451 26.04 1.04 32.09
CA LEU A 451 26.29 0.29 30.86
C LEU A 451 27.70 0.49 30.30
N ARG A 452 28.19 1.74 30.23
CA ARG A 452 29.56 2.07 29.80
C ARG A 452 30.60 1.35 30.64
N ASN A 453 30.42 1.36 31.96
CA ASN A 453 31.31 0.68 32.89
C ASN A 453 31.28 -0.84 32.71
N ALA A 454 30.08 -1.42 32.52
CA ALA A 454 29.92 -2.87 32.34
C ALA A 454 30.51 -3.35 31.00
N LEU A 455 30.40 -2.55 29.94
CA LEU A 455 30.97 -2.82 28.62
C LEU A 455 32.46 -2.49 28.52
N SER A 456 33.03 -1.82 29.52
CA SER A 456 34.38 -1.25 29.46
C SER A 456 34.59 -0.33 28.25
N ASP A 457 33.53 0.34 27.80
CA ASP A 457 33.53 1.24 26.64
C ASP A 457 32.99 2.62 27.03
N ASN A 458 33.89 3.57 27.19
CA ASN A 458 33.56 4.96 27.54
C ASN A 458 32.92 5.74 26.39
N HIS A 459 33.03 5.25 25.15
CA HIS A 459 32.43 5.86 23.95
C HIS A 459 31.08 5.24 23.59
N PHE A 460 30.59 4.28 24.38
CA PHE A 460 29.31 3.65 24.16
C PHE A 460 28.15 4.66 24.23
N THR A 461 27.26 4.58 23.24
CA THR A 461 25.99 5.29 23.18
C THR A 461 24.90 4.30 22.75
N PHE A 462 23.64 4.49 23.19
CA PHE A 462 22.56 3.63 22.66
C PHE A 462 22.37 3.83 21.16
N HIS A 463 22.65 5.03 20.63
CA HIS A 463 22.66 5.26 19.19
C HIS A 463 23.64 4.30 18.48
N ASN A 464 24.86 4.13 19.00
CA ASN A 464 25.83 3.19 18.41
C ASN A 464 25.35 1.73 18.53
N LEU A 465 24.71 1.37 19.63
CA LEU A 465 24.15 0.04 19.83
C LEU A 465 23.01 -0.26 18.86
N LEU A 466 22.08 0.69 18.69
CA LEU A 466 20.97 0.60 17.75
C LEU A 466 21.45 0.48 16.32
N LYS A 467 22.40 1.34 15.94
CA LYS A 467 23.06 1.27 14.64
C LYS A 467 23.71 -0.10 14.43
N GLN A 468 24.43 -0.63 15.41
CA GLN A 468 25.03 -1.97 15.33
C GLN A 468 23.98 -3.08 15.28
N PHE A 469 22.82 -2.91 15.91
CA PHE A 469 21.72 -3.86 15.83
C PHE A 469 21.09 -3.86 14.43
N PHE A 470 20.80 -2.68 13.87
CA PHE A 470 20.16 -2.54 12.57
C PHE A 470 21.03 -2.98 11.40
N ILE A 471 22.36 -2.76 11.45
CA ILE A 471 23.28 -3.14 10.37
C ILE A 471 23.46 -4.67 10.25
N ARG A 472 23.10 -5.43 11.29
CA ARG A 472 23.23 -6.89 11.25
C ARG A 472 22.16 -7.52 10.37
N SER A 473 22.56 -8.55 9.62
CA SER A 473 21.64 -9.38 8.85
C SER A 473 20.91 -10.42 9.71
N GLY A 474 19.84 -10.97 9.17
CA GLY A 474 19.07 -12.04 9.80
C GLY A 474 18.05 -11.55 10.84
N PRO A 475 17.26 -12.48 11.40
CA PRO A 475 16.18 -12.15 12.32
C PRO A 475 16.69 -11.47 13.62
N PRO A 476 15.87 -10.58 14.22
CA PRO A 476 16.24 -9.84 15.42
C PRO A 476 16.47 -10.74 16.64
N ALA A 477 15.83 -11.92 16.68
CA ALA A 477 15.98 -12.90 17.76
C ALA A 477 15.91 -14.36 17.24
N PRO A 478 16.56 -15.31 17.93
CA PRO A 478 16.33 -16.74 17.70
C PRO A 478 14.84 -17.09 17.88
N GLY A 479 14.27 -17.92 17.00
CA GLY A 479 12.86 -18.29 17.06
C GLY A 479 11.88 -17.24 16.54
N PHE A 480 12.33 -16.00 16.24
CA PHE A 480 11.49 -14.95 15.66
C PHE A 480 10.81 -15.41 14.37
N HIS A 481 11.56 -16.05 13.47
CA HIS A 481 11.01 -16.59 12.23
C HIS A 481 9.95 -17.68 12.48
N GLN A 482 10.22 -18.58 13.44
CA GLN A 482 9.27 -19.65 13.78
C GLN A 482 8.00 -19.10 14.43
N LEU A 483 8.11 -18.10 15.32
CA LEU A 483 6.95 -17.41 15.86
C LEU A 483 6.14 -16.72 14.74
N MET A 484 6.81 -16.07 13.79
CA MET A 484 6.15 -15.43 12.64
C MET A 484 5.35 -16.44 11.80
N LEU A 485 5.89 -17.65 11.62
CA LEU A 485 5.20 -18.74 10.95
C LEU A 485 4.00 -19.26 11.76
N GLU A 486 4.17 -19.47 13.06
CA GLU A 486 3.16 -20.03 13.97
C GLU A 486 1.99 -19.08 14.24
N THR A 487 2.27 -17.77 14.33
CA THR A 487 1.24 -16.74 14.56
C THR A 487 0.48 -16.36 13.30
N GLY A 488 0.87 -16.89 12.13
CA GLY A 488 0.27 -16.54 10.86
C GLY A 488 0.50 -15.08 10.44
N VAL A 489 1.38 -14.35 11.15
CA VAL A 489 1.80 -12.99 10.81
C VAL A 489 2.82 -13.07 9.67
N ARG A 490 2.46 -13.72 8.56
CA ARG A 490 3.22 -13.64 7.31
C ARG A 490 2.85 -12.34 6.62
N THR A 491 3.47 -11.28 7.05
CA THR A 491 3.31 -10.00 6.37
C THR A 491 4.21 -10.00 5.13
N SER A 492 3.66 -9.75 3.95
CA SER A 492 4.38 -9.68 2.66
C SER A 492 5.61 -8.76 2.67
N THR A 493 5.66 -7.84 3.64
CA THR A 493 6.73 -6.86 3.86
C THR A 493 7.97 -7.37 4.58
N MET A 494 7.91 -8.55 5.20
CA MET A 494 9.11 -9.22 5.70
C MET A 494 9.95 -9.79 4.55
N GLY A 495 9.39 -9.77 3.34
CA GLY A 495 10.00 -10.29 2.15
C GLY A 495 10.14 -11.81 2.18
N THR A 496 10.85 -12.31 1.19
CA THR A 496 11.30 -13.68 1.06
C THR A 496 12.30 -14.05 2.15
N GLU A 497 12.64 -15.34 2.26
CA GLU A 497 13.72 -15.77 3.16
C GLU A 497 15.04 -15.05 2.82
N ASP A 498 15.26 -14.71 1.54
CA ASP A 498 16.42 -13.93 1.09
C ASP A 498 16.40 -12.48 1.62
N ASP A 499 15.21 -11.88 1.75
CA ASP A 499 15.05 -10.53 2.32
C ASP A 499 15.45 -10.48 3.80
N MET A 500 15.33 -11.58 4.54
CA MET A 500 15.76 -11.66 5.94
C MET A 500 17.26 -11.46 6.11
N TYR A 501 18.04 -11.78 5.08
CA TYR A 501 19.50 -11.65 5.11
C TYR A 501 19.98 -10.29 4.58
N GLN A 502 19.08 -9.44 4.09
CA GLN A 502 19.42 -8.09 3.67
C GLN A 502 19.86 -7.25 4.89
N PRO A 503 20.89 -6.39 4.75
CA PRO A 503 21.40 -5.57 5.86
C PRO A 503 20.35 -4.67 6.50
N ILE A 504 19.29 -4.31 5.77
CA ILE A 504 18.23 -3.40 6.24
C ILE A 504 17.05 -4.11 6.91
N TYR A 505 17.02 -5.44 6.90
CA TYR A 505 15.87 -6.23 7.34
C TYR A 505 15.46 -5.89 8.79
N ARG A 506 16.42 -5.90 9.72
CA ARG A 506 16.14 -5.61 11.14
C ARG A 506 15.60 -4.20 11.35
N ALA A 507 16.07 -3.24 10.57
CA ALA A 507 15.61 -1.87 10.60
C ALA A 507 14.16 -1.77 10.13
N LYS A 508 13.80 -2.46 9.04
CA LYS A 508 12.40 -2.55 8.55
C LYS A 508 11.47 -3.22 9.55
N VAL A 509 11.90 -4.33 10.15
CA VAL A 509 11.13 -5.04 11.20
C VAL A 509 10.89 -4.15 12.41
N TRP A 510 11.93 -3.44 12.86
CA TRP A 510 11.82 -2.52 13.99
C TRP A 510 10.93 -1.31 13.66
N LEU A 511 11.12 -0.68 12.49
CA LEU A 511 10.34 0.47 12.05
C LEU A 511 8.84 0.15 12.03
N ARG A 512 8.49 -1.03 11.50
CA ARG A 512 7.12 -1.51 11.53
C ARG A 512 6.63 -1.77 12.95
N ALA A 513 7.46 -2.38 13.79
CA ALA A 513 7.06 -2.63 15.17
C ALA A 513 6.80 -1.33 15.95
N ALA A 514 7.56 -0.28 15.66
CA ALA A 514 7.45 1.03 16.29
C ALA A 514 6.26 1.84 15.73
N THR A 515 6.03 1.81 14.42
CA THR A 515 5.10 2.72 13.75
C THR A 515 3.82 2.06 13.23
N GLY A 516 3.80 0.73 13.09
CA GLY A 516 2.73 -0.01 12.42
C GLY A 516 2.86 -0.04 10.88
N SER A 517 3.85 0.64 10.31
CA SER A 517 4.09 0.75 8.85
C SER A 517 5.56 0.50 8.51
N PRO A 518 5.90 -0.08 7.34
CA PRO A 518 7.29 -0.25 6.91
C PRO A 518 7.95 1.04 6.37
N ILE A 519 7.27 2.19 6.47
CA ILE A 519 7.63 3.45 5.83
C ILE A 519 8.02 4.48 6.91
N ILE A 520 9.05 5.30 6.64
CA ILE A 520 9.37 6.45 7.49
C ILE A 520 8.33 7.53 7.22
N ASP A 521 7.85 8.20 8.26
CA ASP A 521 6.95 9.34 8.08
C ASP A 521 7.65 10.43 7.25
N PRO A 522 7.18 10.75 6.03
CA PRO A 522 7.84 11.72 5.16
C PRO A 522 7.88 13.14 5.77
N ARG A 523 7.10 13.37 6.84
CA ARG A 523 7.07 14.61 7.62
C ARG A 523 8.28 14.80 8.53
N GLY A 524 9.15 13.79 8.64
CA GLY A 524 10.27 13.84 9.56
C GLY A 524 9.88 13.69 11.03
N SER A 525 8.66 13.21 11.32
CA SER A 525 8.19 13.02 12.70
C SER A 525 9.14 12.09 13.45
N PRO A 526 9.64 12.49 14.63
CA PRO A 526 10.53 11.64 15.39
C PRO A 526 9.80 10.36 15.81
N ILE A 527 10.48 9.23 15.67
CA ILE A 527 10.08 7.95 16.22
C ILE A 527 10.64 7.91 17.65
N GLU A 528 9.77 8.18 18.63
CA GLU A 528 10.08 8.10 20.08
C GLU A 528 10.40 6.67 20.54
#